data_AF-A0A7S3GXM3-F1
#
_entry.id   AF-A0A7S3GXM3-F1
#
_cell.length_a   1.000
_cell.length_b   1.000
_cell.length_c   1.000
_cell.angle_alpha   90.00
_cell.angle_beta   90.00
_cell.angle_gamma   90.00
#
_symmetry.space_group_name_H-M   'P 1'
#
loop_
_entity.id
_entity.type
_entity.pdbx_description
1 polymer ?
#
loop_
_entity_poly.entity_id
_entity_poly.type
_entity_poly.pdbx_seq_one_letter_code
_entity_poly.pdbx_strand_id
1 'polypeptide(L)'
;ATCGALLGTPCLDVRIQRFSMTIAKKLALLVLSAVLGIAAMTAWFLVSERQLILEERQTGVRQVVEAAHGIATHFHDLSTKGGMPEDEARKRAAAAIQTLRYSGNEYVWINDMHP
;
A
#
# COMPACT_ATOMS: atom_id res chain seq x y z
N ALA A 1 -61.43 -5.69 -17.53
CA ALA A 1 -61.99 -6.43 -18.67
C ALA A 1 -60.86 -6.62 -19.66
N THR A 2 -60.36 -7.80 -19.99
CA THR A 2 -61.02 -9.10 -20.24
C THR A 2 -60.24 -10.24 -19.57
N CYS A 3 -60.99 -11.11 -18.89
CA CYS A 3 -60.52 -12.32 -18.23
C CYS A 3 -60.55 -13.48 -19.24
N GLY A 4 -59.38 -13.97 -19.67
CA GLY A 4 -59.24 -15.21 -20.40
C GLY A 4 -58.96 -16.33 -19.41
N ALA A 5 -60.01 -17.04 -18.99
CA ALA A 5 -59.92 -18.18 -18.09
C ALA A 5 -59.63 -19.45 -18.89
N LEU A 6 -58.44 -20.03 -18.73
CA LEU A 6 -58.12 -21.44 -18.99
C LEU A 6 -56.73 -21.72 -18.37
N LEU A 7 -56.65 -22.75 -17.52
CA LEU A 7 -55.50 -23.23 -16.72
C LEU A 7 -55.41 -22.63 -15.30
N GLY A 8 -56.06 -23.32 -14.35
CA GLY A 8 -56.07 -23.02 -12.93
C GLY A 8 -54.70 -23.16 -12.25
N THR A 9 -53.91 -22.09 -12.31
CA THR A 9 -52.78 -21.88 -11.41
C THR A 9 -53.20 -20.91 -10.30
N PRO A 10 -52.96 -21.23 -9.01
CA PRO A 10 -53.16 -20.26 -7.95
C PRO A 10 -52.17 -19.12 -8.20
N CYS A 11 -52.69 -17.93 -8.48
CA CYS A 11 -51.91 -16.70 -8.51
C CYS A 11 -51.16 -16.61 -7.18
N LEU A 12 -49.85 -16.83 -7.22
CA LEU A 12 -48.97 -16.51 -6.09
C LEU A 12 -48.99 -14.98 -5.97
N ASP A 13 -49.92 -14.48 -5.16
CA ASP A 13 -49.95 -13.10 -4.69
C ASP A 13 -48.75 -12.94 -3.74
N VAL A 14 -47.56 -12.74 -4.33
CA VAL A 14 -46.36 -12.28 -3.61
C VAL A 14 -46.68 -10.86 -3.16
N ARG A 15 -47.36 -10.77 -2.02
CA ARG A 15 -47.66 -9.52 -1.34
C ARG A 15 -46.35 -8.97 -0.79
N ILE A 16 -45.59 -8.30 -1.66
CA ILE A 16 -44.45 -7.47 -1.28
C ILE A 16 -45.01 -6.38 -0.37
N GLN A 17 -44.81 -6.59 0.93
CA GLN A 17 -45.23 -5.69 1.99
C GLN A 17 -44.45 -4.37 1.82
N ARG A 18 -45.00 -3.46 1.01
CA ARG A 18 -44.41 -2.15 0.73
C ARG A 18 -44.46 -1.34 2.01
N PHE A 19 -43.31 -1.20 2.66
CA PHE A 19 -43.09 -0.20 3.71
C PHE A 19 -43.67 1.15 3.26
N SER A 20 -44.65 1.65 4.02
CA SER A 20 -45.42 2.88 3.74
C SER A 20 -44.55 4.11 3.98
N MET A 21 -43.61 4.38 3.08
CA MET A 21 -42.75 5.56 3.08
C MET A 21 -43.17 6.51 1.96
N THR A 22 -43.19 7.81 2.24
CA THR A 22 -43.44 8.85 1.24
C THR A 22 -42.40 8.76 0.12
N ILE A 23 -42.77 9.15 -1.11
CA ILE A 23 -41.90 9.09 -2.29
C ILE A 23 -40.59 9.86 -2.04
N ALA A 24 -40.67 11.00 -1.36
CA ALA A 24 -39.50 11.79 -0.95
C ALA A 24 -38.51 10.99 -0.07
N LYS A 25 -39.00 10.19 0.89
CA LYS A 25 -38.13 9.33 1.73
C LYS A 25 -37.45 8.24 0.92
N LYS A 26 -38.13 7.66 -0.08
CA LYS A 26 -37.53 6.64 -0.95
C LYS A 26 -36.40 7.22 -1.81
N LEU A 27 -36.61 8.41 -2.38
CA LEU A 27 -35.58 9.12 -3.14
C LEU A 27 -34.40 9.53 -2.24
N ALA A 28 -34.69 10.06 -1.05
CA ALA A 28 -33.64 10.41 -0.08
C ALA A 28 -32.78 9.20 0.33
N LEU A 29 -33.41 8.03 0.52
CA LEU A 29 -32.70 6.81 0.89
C LEU A 29 -31.78 6.31 -0.24
N LEU A 30 -32.21 6.41 -1.50
CA LEU A 30 -31.36 6.08 -2.65
C LEU A 30 -30.15 7.00 -2.73
N VAL A 31 -30.35 8.32 -2.60
CA VAL A 31 -29.25 9.29 -2.62
C VAL A 31 -28.29 9.03 -1.46
N LEU A 32 -28.81 8.82 -0.25
CA LEU A 32 -27.99 8.56 0.93
C LEU A 32 -27.21 7.25 0.79
N SER A 33 -27.81 6.19 0.22
CA SER A 33 -27.10 4.94 -0.06
C SER A 33 -25.98 5.12 -1.10
N ALA A 34 -26.19 5.95 -2.12
CA ALA A 34 -25.18 6.23 -3.13
C ALA A 34 -24.01 7.01 -2.50
N VAL A 35 -24.30 8.04 -1.70
CA VAL A 35 -23.29 8.82 -0.99
C VAL A 35 -22.50 7.95 -0.02
N LEU A 36 -23.16 7.08 0.75
CA LEU A 36 -22.48 6.16 1.65
C LEU A 36 -21.58 5.17 0.90
N GLY A 37 -22.03 4.66 -0.25
CA GLY A 37 -21.22 3.77 -1.10
C GLY A 37 -19.95 4.47 -1.58
N ILE A 38 -20.09 5.71 -2.09
CA ILE A 38 -18.95 6.52 -2.53
C ILE A 38 -18.00 6.79 -1.35
N ALA A 39 -18.53 7.25 -0.21
CA ALA A 39 -17.72 7.55 0.97
C ALA A 39 -16.95 6.32 1.47
N ALA A 40 -17.57 5.14 1.48
CA ALA A 40 -16.92 3.89 1.85
C ALA A 40 -15.79 3.52 0.87
N MET A 41 -16.04 3.62 -0.45
CA MET A 41 -15.01 3.37 -1.46
C MET A 41 -13.83 4.34 -1.35
N THR A 42 -14.11 5.64 -1.19
CA THR A 42 -13.06 6.66 -1.03
C THR A 42 -12.24 6.41 0.23
N ALA A 43 -12.88 6.08 1.36
CA ALA A 43 -12.16 5.74 2.59
C ALA A 43 -11.27 4.50 2.40
N TRP A 44 -11.76 3.48 1.71
CA TRP A 44 -10.98 2.28 1.40
C TRP A 44 -9.76 2.60 0.53
N PHE A 45 -9.96 3.38 -0.54
CA PHE A 45 -8.89 3.79 -1.44
C PHE A 45 -7.82 4.61 -0.71
N LEU A 46 -8.24 5.53 0.15
CA LEU A 46 -7.33 6.35 0.93
C LEU A 46 -6.44 5.50 1.87
N VAL A 47 -7.01 4.49 2.52
CA VAL A 47 -6.23 3.56 3.35
C VAL A 47 -5.27 2.73 2.50
N SER A 48 -5.71 2.25 1.34
CA SER A 48 -4.88 1.47 0.41
C SER A 48 -3.70 2.27 -0.13
N GLU A 49 -3.93 3.51 -0.57
CA GLU A 49 -2.88 4.40 -1.07
C GLU A 49 -1.87 4.73 0.02
N ARG A 50 -2.33 4.97 1.26
CA ARG A 50 -1.43 5.21 2.38
C ARG A 50 -0.48 4.03 2.63
N GLN A 51 -0.98 2.80 2.53
CA GLN A 51 -0.14 1.60 2.68
C GLN A 51 0.88 1.51 1.56
N LEU A 52 0.45 1.72 0.32
CA LEU A 52 1.33 1.70 -0.85
C LEU A 52 2.47 2.72 -0.73
N ILE A 53 2.16 3.96 -0.33
CA ILE A 53 3.18 5.01 -0.15
C ILE A 53 4.18 4.62 0.93
N LEU A 54 3.74 4.04 2.04
CA LEU A 54 4.66 3.60 3.09
C LEU A 54 5.56 2.46 2.63
N GLU A 55 5.01 1.51 1.89
CA GLU A 55 5.76 0.40 1.31
C GLU A 55 6.82 0.88 0.32
N GLU A 56 6.47 1.83 -0.56
CA GLU A 56 7.42 2.45 -1.49
C GLU A 56 8.56 3.17 -0.74
N ARG A 57 8.23 3.91 0.33
CA ARG A 57 9.25 4.58 1.17
C ARG A 57 10.18 3.57 1.83
N GLN A 58 9.65 2.49 2.39
CA GLN A 58 10.45 1.43 3.01
C GLN A 58 11.33 0.72 1.98
N THR A 59 10.78 0.43 0.80
CA THR A 59 11.51 -0.19 -0.31
C THR A 59 12.65 0.71 -0.79
N GLY A 60 12.41 2.01 -0.93
CA GLY A 60 13.46 2.98 -1.29
C GLY A 60 14.60 3.01 -0.27
N VAL A 61 14.29 3.03 1.04
CA VAL A 61 15.33 2.94 2.09
C VAL A 61 16.09 1.62 2.01
N ARG A 62 15.39 0.49 1.82
CA ARG A 62 16.02 -0.83 1.67
C ARG A 62 17.01 -0.86 0.50
N GLN A 63 16.63 -0.33 -0.66
CA GLN A 63 17.51 -0.29 -1.84
C GLN A 63 18.79 0.52 -1.59
N VAL A 64 18.68 1.64 -0.85
CA VAL A 64 19.86 2.45 -0.47
C VAL A 64 20.79 1.66 0.46
N VAL A 65 20.23 0.95 1.44
CA VAL A 65 21.01 0.10 2.35
C VAL A 65 21.64 -1.08 1.61
N GLU A 66 20.93 -1.70 0.65
CA GLU A 66 21.47 -2.77 -0.20
C GLU A 66 22.64 -2.29 -1.05
N ALA A 67 22.55 -1.08 -1.62
CA ALA A 67 23.65 -0.46 -2.35
C ALA A 67 24.87 -0.20 -1.43
N ALA A 68 24.65 0.34 -0.24
CA ALA A 68 25.70 0.54 0.76
C ALA A 68 26.34 -0.79 1.20
N HIS A 69 25.53 -1.83 1.37
CA HIS A 69 26.02 -3.18 1.66
C HIS A 69 26.86 -3.74 0.52
N GLY A 70 26.44 -3.56 -0.74
CA GLY A 70 27.21 -3.95 -1.91
C GLY A 70 28.59 -3.29 -1.96
N ILE A 71 28.68 -2.00 -1.61
CA ILE A 71 29.96 -1.28 -1.48
C ILE A 71 30.83 -1.91 -0.38
N ALA A 72 30.27 -2.17 0.80
CA ALA A 72 30.99 -2.80 1.90
C ALA A 72 31.52 -4.19 1.52
N THR A 73 30.69 -5.02 0.88
CA THR A 73 31.05 -6.36 0.40
C THR A 73 32.16 -6.31 -0.65
N HIS A 74 32.11 -5.34 -1.58
CA HIS A 74 33.16 -5.17 -2.59
C HIS A 74 34.54 -4.91 -1.97
N PHE A 75 34.63 -4.00 -1.01
CA PHE A 75 35.89 -3.71 -0.33
C PHE A 75 36.33 -4.85 0.58
N HIS A 76 35.39 -5.53 1.23
CA HIS A 76 35.69 -6.73 2.00
C HIS A 76 36.32 -7.82 1.12
N ASP A 77 35.76 -8.06 -0.07
CA ASP A 77 36.29 -9.02 -1.05
C ASP A 77 37.69 -8.65 -1.54
N LEU A 78 37.98 -7.36 -1.75
CA LEU A 78 39.33 -6.91 -2.08
C LEU A 78 40.32 -7.21 -0.97
N SER A 79 39.90 -7.06 0.28
CA SER A 79 40.74 -7.40 1.43
C SER A 79 40.98 -8.90 1.55
N THR A 80 39.95 -9.73 1.43
CA THR A 80 40.07 -11.19 1.59
C THR A 80 40.91 -11.83 0.48
N LYS A 81 40.91 -11.22 -0.72
CA LYS A 81 41.75 -11.64 -1.86
C LYS A 81 43.19 -11.12 -1.78
N GLY A 82 43.56 -10.39 -0.72
CA GLY A 82 44.89 -9.81 -0.53
C GLY A 82 45.18 -8.59 -1.40
N GLY A 83 44.15 -7.98 -2.01
CA GLY A 83 44.28 -6.77 -2.81
C GLY A 83 44.51 -5.51 -1.96
N MET A 84 44.15 -5.54 -0.68
CA MET A 84 44.46 -4.48 0.29
C MET A 84 44.33 -4.97 1.76
N PRO A 85 44.91 -4.25 2.74
CA PRO A 85 44.69 -4.52 4.16
C PRO A 85 43.23 -4.26 4.59
N GLU A 86 42.72 -5.01 5.58
CA GLU A 86 41.34 -4.90 6.05
C GLU A 86 40.98 -3.52 6.61
N ASP A 87 41.88 -2.90 7.39
CA ASP A 87 41.67 -1.55 7.93
C ASP A 87 41.55 -0.52 6.79
N GLU A 88 42.36 -0.68 5.75
CA GLU A 88 42.28 0.20 4.59
C GLU A 88 40.99 -0.04 3.80
N ALA A 89 40.56 -1.30 3.63
CA ALA A 89 39.29 -1.63 2.98
C ALA A 89 38.10 -1.02 3.73
N ARG A 90 38.09 -1.13 5.06
CA ARG A 90 37.08 -0.53 5.93
C ARG A 90 37.02 0.98 5.78
N LYS A 91 38.17 1.67 5.79
CA LYS A 91 38.27 3.12 5.59
C LYS A 91 37.73 3.56 4.23
N ARG A 92 38.11 2.84 3.16
CA ARG A 92 37.63 3.16 1.80
C ARG A 92 36.13 2.90 1.63
N ALA A 93 35.61 1.80 2.19
CA ALA A 93 34.18 1.51 2.20
C ALA A 93 33.39 2.59 2.95
N ALA A 94 33.84 2.96 4.16
CA ALA A 94 33.20 4.01 4.96
C ALA A 94 33.21 5.36 4.23
N ALA A 95 34.33 5.75 3.61
CA ALA A 95 34.41 6.98 2.83
C ALA A 95 33.44 6.99 1.63
N ALA A 96 33.34 5.87 0.91
CA ALA A 96 32.40 5.75 -0.20
C ALA A 96 30.94 5.85 0.30
N ILE A 97 30.58 5.11 1.34
CA ILE A 97 29.22 5.11 1.91
C ILE A 97 28.85 6.49 2.49
N GLN A 98 29.80 7.21 3.10
CA GLN A 98 29.57 8.53 3.67
C GLN A 98 29.13 9.58 2.62
N THR A 99 29.49 9.39 1.35
CA THR A 99 29.07 10.28 0.26
C THR A 99 27.65 10.00 -0.24
N LEU A 100 27.07 8.84 0.10
CA LEU A 100 25.73 8.49 -0.34
C LEU A 100 24.69 9.43 0.28
N ARG A 101 23.85 10.01 -0.59
CA ARG A 101 22.66 10.74 -0.21
C ARG A 101 21.46 10.13 -0.92
N TYR A 102 20.36 9.96 -0.19
CA TYR A 102 19.09 9.53 -0.76
C TYR A 102 18.01 10.54 -0.40
N SER A 103 16.88 10.53 -1.12
CA SER A 103 15.74 11.44 -0.89
C SER A 103 16.07 12.94 -0.84
N GLY A 104 17.25 13.34 -1.35
CA GLY A 104 17.72 14.72 -1.44
C GLY A 104 18.75 15.08 -0.38
N ASN A 105 18.61 14.64 0.87
CA ASN A 105 19.56 15.04 1.93
C ASN A 105 19.78 13.99 3.03
N GLU A 106 19.15 12.84 2.94
CA GLU A 106 19.24 11.79 3.94
C GLU A 106 20.55 11.01 3.78
N TYR A 107 21.12 10.60 4.91
CA TYR A 107 22.44 9.98 4.98
C TYR A 107 22.35 8.53 5.48
N VAL A 108 23.41 7.77 5.19
CA VAL A 108 23.63 6.42 5.74
C VAL A 108 24.64 6.53 6.87
N TRP A 109 24.40 5.79 7.96
CA TRP A 109 25.31 5.70 9.10
C TRP A 109 25.76 4.25 9.27
N ILE A 110 26.93 4.08 9.88
CA ILE A 110 27.55 2.78 10.15
C ILE A 110 27.86 2.76 11.64
N ASN A 111 27.47 1.68 12.32
CA ASN A 111 27.82 1.39 13.70
C ASN A 111 28.32 -0.04 13.80
N ASP A 112 29.17 -0.32 14.78
CA ASP A 112 29.55 -1.68 15.11
C ASP A 112 28.55 -2.30 16.11
N MET A 113 28.89 -3.45 16.69
CA MET A 113 28.03 -4.14 17.65
C MET A 113 28.45 -3.88 19.11
N HIS A 114 29.36 -2.93 19.34
CA HIS A 114 29.82 -2.58 20.68
C HIS A 114 28.97 -1.45 21.26
N PRO A 115 28.66 -1.48 22.57
CA PRO A 115 27.90 -0.41 23.24
C PRO A 115 28.68 0.90 23.35
#